data_AF-A0A4U3AHK0-F1
#
_entry.id   AF-A0A4U3AHK0-F1
#
_cell.length_a   1.000
_cell.length_b   1.000
_cell.length_c   1.000
_cell.angle_alpha   90.00
_cell.angle_beta   90.00
_cell.angle_gamma   90.00
#
_symmetry.space_group_name_H-M   'P 1'
#
loop_
_entity.id
_entity.type
_entity.pdbx_description
1 polymer ?
#
loop_
_entity_poly.entity_id
_entity_poly.type
_entity_poly.pdbx_seq_one_letter_code
_entity_poly.pdbx_strand_id
1 'polypeptide(L)' 'FETEAEIHCLEGEVLDLLPVIKENILLEIPMQIFSDDVSGGAPMQGQDWQVISEENKEKTVDPRLAGLAKFFDK' A
#
# COMPACT_ATOMS: atom_id res chain seq x y z
N PHE A 1 -27.21 10.07 -15.42
CA PHE A 1 -27.62 10.31 -14.03
C PHE A 1 -26.46 9.94 -13.13
N GLU A 2 -25.37 10.70 -13.26
CA GLU A 2 -24.28 10.79 -12.29
C GLU A 2 -24.34 12.26 -11.91
N THR A 3 -24.68 12.62 -10.67
CA THR A 3 -24.44 14.01 -10.20
C THR A 3 -24.81 14.25 -8.75
N GLU A 4 -25.91 13.69 -8.21
CA GLU A 4 -26.41 14.16 -6.90
C GLU A 4 -25.66 13.57 -5.70
N ALA A 5 -25.07 12.38 -5.84
CA ALA A 5 -24.24 11.75 -4.80
C ALA A 5 -22.83 12.35 -4.68
N GLU A 6 -22.36 13.08 -5.70
CA GLU A 6 -21.02 13.70 -5.72
C GLU A 6 -21.03 15.16 -5.25
N ILE A 7 -22.22 15.72 -4.98
CA ILE A 7 -22.36 17.10 -4.50
C ILE A 7 -22.29 17.13 -2.97
N HIS A 8 -21.18 17.68 -2.46
CA HIS A 8 -21.01 17.93 -1.03
C HIS A 8 -21.53 19.33 -0.66
N CYS A 9 -22.67 19.37 0.02
CA CYS A 9 -23.20 20.60 0.59
C CYS A 9 -22.34 21.07 1.76
N LEU A 10 -21.97 22.35 1.78
CA LEU A 10 -21.18 22.94 2.84
C LEU A 10 -22.01 23.18 4.11
N GLU A 11 -21.45 22.86 5.26
CA GLU A 11 -21.98 23.31 6.55
C GLU A 11 -21.34 24.67 6.89
N GLY A 12 -22.04 25.76 6.56
CA GLY A 12 -21.54 27.12 6.74
C GLY A 12 -20.41 27.44 5.74
N GLU A 13 -19.25 27.86 6.25
CA GLU A 13 -18.07 28.23 5.43
C GLU A 13 -16.96 27.17 5.50
N VAL A 14 -17.24 26.00 6.10
CA VAL A 14 -16.25 24.93 6.30
C VAL A 14 -16.61 23.74 5.41
N LEU A 15 -15.63 23.28 4.64
CA LEU A 15 -15.72 22.05 3.85
C LEU A 15 -15.11 20.89 4.64
N ASP A 16 -15.91 19.90 5.02
CA ASP A 16 -15.40 18.65 5.60
C ASP A 16 -14.99 17.68 4.49
N LEU A 17 -13.68 17.37 4.43
CA LEU A 17 -13.09 16.44 3.46
C LEU A 17 -13.06 15.00 3.96
N LEU A 18 -13.35 14.74 5.23
CA LEU A 18 -13.31 13.40 5.80
C LEU A 18 -14.18 12.38 5.05
N PRO A 19 -15.41 12.70 4.59
CA PRO A 19 -16.23 11.77 3.82
C PRO A 19 -15.54 11.30 2.53
N VAL A 20 -15.00 12.26 1.76
CA VAL A 20 -14.34 12.02 0.47
C VAL A 20 -13.07 11.21 0.62
N ILE A 21 -12.25 11.56 1.62
CA ILE A 21 -11.00 10.84 1.89
C ILE A 21 -11.28 9.39 2.25
N LYS A 22 -12.30 9.14 3.08
CA LYS A 22 -12.70 7.78 3.47
C LYS A 22 -13.18 6.97 2.28
N GLU A 23 -14.01 7.56 1.43
CA GLU A 23 -14.50 6.91 0.21
C GLU A 23 -13.33 6.48 -0.68
N ASN A 24 -12.41 7.40 -0.99
CA ASN A 24 -11.23 7.10 -1.79
C ASN A 24 -10.38 5.98 -1.18
N ILE A 25 -10.17 6.00 0.14
CA ILE A 25 -9.43 4.93 0.81
C ILE A 25 -10.15 3.58 0.67
N LEU A 26 -11.48 3.55 0.86
CA LEU A 26 -12.27 2.32 0.75
C LEU A 26 -12.26 1.74 -0.67
N LEU A 27 -12.32 2.60 -1.69
CA LEU A 27 -12.25 2.20 -3.10
C LEU A 27 -10.90 1.57 -3.45
N GLU A 28 -9.83 2.01 -2.80
CA GLU A 28 -8.46 1.53 -3.01
C GLU A 28 -8.11 0.29 -2.17
N ILE A 29 -9.01 -0.20 -1.30
CA ILE A 29 -8.73 -1.41 -0.52
C ILE A 29 -8.64 -2.61 -1.49
N PRO A 30 -7.47 -3.27 -1.58
CA PRO A 30 -7.31 -4.40 -2.49
C PRO A 30 -8.19 -5.58 -2.02
N MET A 31 -8.79 -6.29 -2.98
CA MET A 31 -9.59 -7.46 -2.70
C MET A 31 -8.72 -8.57 -2.08
N GLN A 32 -9.12 -9.04 -0.90
CA GLN A 32 -8.49 -10.20 -0.28
C GLN A 32 -9.03 -11.47 -0.92
N ILE A 33 -8.17 -12.19 -1.63
CA ILE A 33 -8.51 -13.47 -2.28
C ILE A 33 -8.19 -14.60 -1.28
N PHE A 34 -9.22 -15.36 -0.90
CA PHE A 34 -9.09 -16.56 -0.07
C PHE A 34 -9.27 -17.80 -0.96
N SER A 35 -8.50 -18.85 -0.69
CA SER A 35 -8.64 -20.16 -1.32
C SER A 35 -8.73 -21.23 -0.23
N ASP A 36 -9.73 -22.10 -0.32
CA ASP A 36 -9.85 -23.29 0.55
C ASP A 36 -8.80 -24.36 0.20
N ASP A 37 -8.24 -24.27 -1.01
CA ASP A 37 -7.17 -25.13 -1.49
C ASP A 37 -5.83 -24.41 -1.34
N VAL A 38 -4.94 -24.96 -0.52
CA VAL A 38 -3.58 -24.43 -0.29
C VAL A 38 -2.65 -24.79 -1.46
N SER A 39 -3.10 -25.67 -2.36
CA SER A 39 -2.31 -26.13 -3.50
C SER A 39 -2.41 -25.13 -4.67
N GLY A 40 -1.39 -24.27 -4.77
CA GLY A 40 -1.30 -23.25 -5.82
C GLY A 40 -1.48 -21.82 -5.31
N GLY A 41 -0.86 -21.48 -4.18
CA GLY A 41 -0.87 -20.13 -3.61
C GLY A 41 -0.41 -19.04 -4.58
N ALA A 42 -0.64 -17.78 -4.19
CA ALA A 42 -0.20 -16.62 -4.96
C ALA A 42 1.31 -16.73 -5.28
N PRO A 43 1.75 -16.29 -6.48
CA PRO A 43 3.15 -16.31 -6.86
C PRO A 43 4.00 -15.67 -5.75
N MET A 44 4.98 -16.41 -5.21
CA MET A 44 5.80 -15.90 -4.11
C MET A 44 6.94 -14.98 -4.59
N GLN A 45 7.05 -14.78 -5.91
CA GLN A 45 8.07 -13.96 -6.56
C GLN A 45 7.61 -13.51 -7.95
N GLY A 46 8.08 -12.35 -8.39
CA GLY A 46 7.93 -11.78 -9.72
C GLY A 46 9.25 -11.22 -10.24
N GLN A 47 9.20 -10.41 -11.31
CA GLN A 47 10.42 -9.90 -11.96
C GLN A 47 11.28 -9.02 -11.04
N ASP A 48 10.66 -8.25 -10.14
CA ASP A 48 11.35 -7.31 -9.24
C ASP A 48 10.84 -7.38 -7.78
N TRP A 49 10.14 -8.45 -7.40
CA TRP A 49 9.62 -8.60 -6.04
C TRP A 49 9.59 -10.06 -5.61
N GLN A 50 9.67 -10.29 -4.30
CA GLN A 50 9.50 -11.61 -3.69
C GLN A 50 8.94 -11.46 -2.28
N VAL A 51 8.17 -12.45 -1.83
CA VAL A 51 7.63 -12.50 -0.48
C VAL A 51 8.78 -12.81 0.49
N ILE A 52 9.07 -11.89 1.41
CA ILE A 52 10.09 -12.06 2.44
C ILE A 52 9.39 -12.49 3.74
N SER A 53 9.71 -13.69 4.23
CA SER A 53 9.30 -14.13 5.58
C SER A 53 10.13 -13.41 6.65
N GLU A 54 9.62 -13.30 7.87
CA GLU A 54 10.32 -12.62 8.96
C GLU A 54 11.71 -13.21 9.26
N GLU A 55 11.89 -14.50 8.99
CA GLU A 55 13.15 -15.24 9.15
C GLU A 55 14.20 -14.88 8.07
N ASN A 56 13.77 -14.44 6.88
CA ASN A 56 14.63 -14.07 5.75
C ASN A 56 15.12 -12.61 5.79
N LYS A 57 14.95 -11.90 6.91
CA LYS A 57 15.55 -10.58 7.13
C LYS A 57 17.06 -10.70 7.38
N GLU A 58 17.80 -11.25 6.42
CA GLU A 58 19.21 -10.89 6.30
C GLU A 58 19.27 -9.38 6.11
N LYS A 59 20.12 -8.69 6.89
CA LYS A 59 20.32 -7.24 6.82
C LYS A 59 20.98 -6.85 5.50
N THR A 60 20.25 -7.01 4.40
CA THR A 60 20.65 -6.56 3.08
C THR A 60 20.51 -5.05 3.06
N VAL A 61 21.65 -4.37 2.95
CA VAL A 61 21.68 -2.92 2.79
C VAL A 61 21.08 -2.61 1.41
N ASP A 62 20.01 -1.82 1.36
CA ASP A 62 19.40 -1.39 0.09
C ASP A 62 20.50 -0.83 -0.82
N PRO A 63 20.64 -1.32 -2.07
CA PRO A 63 21.69 -0.87 -2.99
C PRO A 63 21.74 0.66 -3.18
N ARG A 64 20.61 1.35 -3.07
CA ARG A 64 20.51 2.81 -3.15
C ARG A 64 21.06 3.51 -1.91
N LEU A 65 21.03 2.83 -0.77
CA LEU A 65 21.55 3.29 0.53
C LEU A 65 22.95 2.71 0.83
N ALA A 66 23.51 1.89 -0.05
CA ALA A 66 24.82 1.26 0.14
C ALA A 66 25.95 2.27 0.33
N GLY A 67 25.84 3.47 -0.26
CA GLY A 67 26.80 4.55 -0.07
C GLY A 67 26.86 5.11 1.35
N LEU A 68 25.77 5.00 2.13
CA LEU A 68 25.71 5.48 3.51
C LEU A 68 26.47 4.57 4.49
N ALA A 69 26.74 3.32 4.10
CA ALA A 69 27.48 2.38 4.96
C ALA A 69 28.88 2.90 5.31
N LYS A 70 29.46 3.74 4.46
CA LYS A 70 30.82 4.33 4.62
C LYS A 70 30.79 5.77 5.10
N PHE A 71 29.63 6.33 5.44
CA PHE A 71 29.47 7.77 5.74
C PHE A 71 30.23 8.21 7.01
N PHE A 72 30.50 7.28 7.93
CA PHE A 72 31.25 7.54 9.17
C PHE A 72 32.69 7.00 9.14
N ASP A 73 33.10 6.35 8.05
CA ASP A 73 34.47 5.91 7.83
C ASP A 73 35.25 7.10 7.25
N LYS A 74 36.01 7.77 8.11
CA LYS A 74 36.82 8.97 7.82
C LYS A 74 37.72 8.85 6.59
#